data_AF-A0A4Z0K753-F1
#
_entry.id   AF-A0A4Z0K753-F1
#
_cell.length_a   1.000
_cell.length_b   1.000
_cell.length_c   1.000
_cell.angle_alpha   90.00
_cell.angle_beta   90.00
_cell.angle_gamma   90.00
#
_symmetry.space_group_name_H-M   'P 1'
#
loop_
_entity.id
_entity.type
_entity.pdbx_description
1 polymer ?
#
loop_
_entity_poly.entity_id
_entity_poly.type
_entity_poly.pdbx_seq_one_letter_code
_entity_poly.pdbx_strand_id
1 'polypeptide(L)'
;MASWEEQHMNIIPRISKTQSDLLGNYVYVYYDTETEEPFYIGRGRGNRVLSHAKSSHNDLVRDRIEREKYDFDILAYGLDDETAKKVEAAAIDLIGIDNLLNKSRGSGATKYGRVNVRTLLRSIASEDITEVHHNLIVVSIKQTYEQYGDDIQALHESTRGVWWGISSEKADQAEYVVGVVEGRVVYVMTVAAWLPAGSTEYFVRGDNTVEGRIEFVGRTASEDIQDLYLGRRIRAGESPMYYGPFHDKVFLVDSEWRAEE
;
A
#
# COMPACT_ATOMS: atom_id res chain seq x y z
N MET A 1 31.19 5.60 -51.13
CA MET A 1 30.05 5.90 -50.23
C MET A 1 30.45 5.35 -48.88
N ALA A 2 30.73 6.22 -47.91
CA ALA A 2 31.05 5.81 -46.55
C ALA A 2 29.89 4.97 -46.01
N SER A 3 30.19 3.88 -45.29
CA SER A 3 29.13 3.05 -44.70
C SER A 3 28.33 3.91 -43.73
N TRP A 4 27.06 3.57 -43.52
CA TRP A 4 26.18 4.25 -42.55
C TRP A 4 26.81 4.34 -41.14
N GLU A 5 27.71 3.41 -40.81
CA GLU A 5 28.51 3.37 -39.58
C GLU A 5 29.59 4.48 -39.50
N GLU A 6 30.19 4.91 -40.63
CA GLU A 6 31.21 5.96 -40.66
C GLU A 6 30.62 7.37 -40.50
N GLN A 7 29.36 7.59 -40.90
CA GLN A 7 28.68 8.88 -40.73
C GLN A 7 28.05 9.06 -39.35
N HIS A 8 27.90 7.99 -38.57
CA HIS A 8 27.36 7.98 -37.21
C HIS A 8 28.40 7.51 -36.18
N MET A 9 29.65 7.97 -36.34
CA MET A 9 30.55 8.16 -35.20
C MET A 9 29.98 9.28 -34.30
N ASN A 10 28.83 8.99 -33.68
CA ASN A 10 28.20 9.81 -32.65
C ASN A 10 29.26 10.02 -31.57
N ILE A 11 29.75 11.26 -31.46
CA ILE A 11 30.47 11.70 -30.28
C ILE A 11 29.46 11.57 -29.15
N ILE A 12 29.49 10.42 -28.46
CA ILE A 12 28.65 10.21 -27.30
C ILE A 12 28.99 11.36 -26.34
N PRO A 13 28.03 12.27 -26.06
CA PRO A 13 28.32 13.49 -25.33
C PRO A 13 28.95 13.09 -24.00
N ARG A 14 30.14 13.60 -23.68
CA ARG A 14 30.79 13.33 -22.39
C ARG A 14 30.38 14.42 -21.43
N ILE A 15 29.84 14.02 -20.29
CA ILE A 15 29.62 14.92 -19.17
C ILE A 15 30.99 15.27 -18.57
N SER A 16 31.39 16.53 -18.73
CA SER A 16 32.63 17.06 -18.14
C SER A 16 32.54 17.06 -16.61
N LYS A 17 33.68 17.22 -15.93
CA LYS A 17 33.70 17.29 -14.45
C LYS A 17 32.81 18.42 -13.92
N THR A 18 32.92 19.61 -14.50
CA THR A 18 32.10 20.78 -14.11
C THR A 18 30.60 20.52 -14.31
N GLN A 19 30.22 19.93 -15.45
CA GLN A 19 28.83 19.56 -15.69
C GLN A 19 28.36 18.48 -14.72
N SER A 20 29.20 17.49 -14.42
CA SER A 20 28.90 16.45 -13.44
C SER A 20 28.70 17.00 -12.04
N ASP A 21 29.45 18.01 -11.64
CA ASP A 21 29.34 18.65 -10.33
C ASP A 21 28.03 19.46 -10.24
N LEU A 22 27.63 20.13 -11.33
CA LEU A 22 26.33 20.81 -11.45
C LEU A 22 25.13 19.85 -11.53
N LEU A 23 25.29 18.73 -12.22
CA LEU A 23 24.26 17.68 -12.34
C LEU A 23 23.98 16.99 -11.01
N GLY A 24 24.94 16.93 -10.09
CA GLY A 24 24.76 16.21 -8.82
C GLY A 24 24.39 14.74 -9.02
N ASN A 25 23.55 14.21 -8.13
CA ASN A 25 22.87 12.94 -8.43
C ASN A 25 21.62 13.21 -9.27
N TYR A 26 21.30 12.27 -10.14
CA TYR A 26 20.17 12.38 -11.04
C TYR A 26 19.48 11.02 -11.25
N VAL A 27 18.24 11.07 -11.72
CA VAL A 27 17.47 9.91 -12.19
C VAL A 27 17.28 10.06 -13.69
N TYR A 28 17.48 8.98 -14.43
CA TYR A 28 17.38 8.95 -15.89
C TYR A 28 16.50 7.79 -16.36
N VAL A 29 16.02 7.90 -17.60
CA VAL A 29 15.24 6.87 -18.29
C VAL A 29 15.88 6.56 -19.64
N TYR A 30 15.87 5.29 -20.04
CA TYR A 30 16.08 4.88 -21.42
C TYR A 30 14.74 4.54 -22.05
N TYR A 31 14.55 4.99 -23.29
CA TYR A 31 13.33 4.77 -24.04
C TYR A 31 13.64 4.44 -25.50
N ASP A 32 12.73 3.73 -26.14
CA ASP A 32 12.79 3.44 -27.57
C ASP A 32 12.39 4.71 -28.35
N THR A 33 13.20 5.14 -29.31
CA THR A 33 12.96 6.39 -30.06
C THR A 33 11.89 6.28 -31.14
N GLU A 34 11.45 5.07 -31.46
CA GLU A 34 10.36 4.82 -32.41
C GLU A 34 9.01 4.70 -31.70
N THR A 35 8.95 4.01 -30.55
CA THR A 35 7.70 3.85 -29.78
C THR A 35 7.52 4.87 -28.65
N GLU A 36 8.59 5.58 -28.30
CA GLU A 36 8.70 6.45 -27.11
C GLU A 36 8.49 5.70 -25.78
N GLU A 37 8.53 4.36 -25.79
CA GLU A 37 8.28 3.56 -24.59
C GLU A 37 9.52 3.46 -23.68
N PRO A 38 9.40 3.79 -22.38
CA PRO A 38 10.49 3.65 -21.44
C PRO A 38 10.73 2.18 -21.08
N PHE A 39 11.99 1.74 -21.12
CA PHE A 39 12.36 0.35 -20.81
C PHE A 39 13.40 0.19 -19.70
N TYR A 40 13.99 1.29 -19.24
CA TYR A 40 14.91 1.25 -18.10
C TYR A 40 14.90 2.58 -17.35
N ILE A 41 14.88 2.53 -16.02
CA ILE A 41 15.05 3.71 -15.16
C ILE A 41 16.19 3.44 -14.19
N GLY A 42 17.06 4.42 -13.99
CA GLY A 42 18.14 4.29 -13.04
C GLY A 42 18.62 5.60 -12.45
N ARG A 43 19.35 5.50 -11.34
CA ARG A 43 20.12 6.61 -10.78
C ARG A 43 21.53 6.68 -11.34
N GLY A 44 22.04 7.89 -11.46
CA GLY A 44 23.44 8.11 -11.78
C GLY A 44 24.04 9.39 -11.26
N ARG A 45 25.36 9.47 -11.43
CA ARG A 45 26.19 10.64 -11.22
C ARG A 45 27.27 10.66 -12.31
N GLY A 46 27.61 11.86 -12.80
CA GLY A 46 28.56 12.04 -13.88
C GLY A 46 28.18 11.25 -15.13
N ASN A 47 29.12 10.50 -15.71
CA ASN A 47 28.90 9.80 -16.98
C ASN A 47 28.11 8.50 -16.86
N ARG A 48 27.48 8.20 -15.70
CA ARG A 48 26.86 6.89 -15.45
C ARG A 48 25.77 6.54 -16.46
N VAL A 49 24.97 7.50 -16.89
CA VAL A 49 23.92 7.29 -17.91
C VAL A 49 24.51 6.90 -19.27
N LEU A 50 25.70 7.38 -19.59
CA LEU A 50 26.38 7.08 -20.84
C LEU A 50 27.18 5.78 -20.77
N SER A 51 27.76 5.49 -19.59
CA SER A 51 28.56 4.28 -19.39
C SER A 51 27.70 3.05 -19.16
N HIS A 52 26.55 3.19 -18.49
CA HIS A 52 25.66 2.06 -18.20
C HIS A 52 25.09 1.46 -19.47
N ALA A 53 24.85 2.27 -20.51
CA ALA A 53 24.47 1.76 -21.83
C ALA A 53 25.53 0.81 -22.43
N LYS A 54 26.82 1.08 -22.22
CA LYS A 54 27.93 0.31 -22.81
C LYS A 54 28.36 -0.92 -22.01
N SER A 55 28.08 -0.95 -20.70
CA SER A 55 28.63 -1.97 -19.79
C SER A 55 27.58 -2.48 -18.79
N SER A 56 26.30 -2.48 -19.19
CA SER A 56 25.23 -3.03 -18.38
C SER A 56 25.51 -4.51 -18.06
N HIS A 57 25.46 -4.86 -16.77
CA HIS A 57 25.50 -6.25 -16.31
C HIS A 57 24.13 -6.93 -16.43
N ASN A 58 23.13 -6.20 -16.95
CA ASN A 58 21.82 -6.71 -17.26
C ASN A 58 21.75 -7.04 -18.75
N ASP A 59 21.81 -8.33 -19.05
CA ASP A 59 21.82 -8.87 -20.41
C ASP A 59 20.60 -8.44 -21.22
N LEU A 60 19.42 -8.26 -20.59
CA LEU A 60 18.22 -7.77 -21.28
C LEU A 60 18.37 -6.30 -21.71
N VAL A 61 18.93 -5.46 -20.84
CA VAL A 61 19.18 -4.04 -21.14
C VAL A 61 20.26 -3.92 -22.22
N ARG A 62 21.31 -4.76 -22.16
CA ARG A 62 22.37 -4.76 -23.17
C ARG A 62 21.83 -5.21 -24.54
N ASP A 63 21.10 -6.32 -24.58
CA ASP A 63 20.47 -6.84 -25.79
C ASP A 63 19.52 -5.82 -26.41
N ARG A 64 18.77 -5.06 -25.60
CA ARG A 64 17.84 -4.03 -26.07
C ARG A 64 18.58 -2.80 -26.61
N ILE A 65 19.62 -2.35 -25.91
CA ILE A 65 20.50 -1.24 -26.33
C ILE A 65 21.28 -1.56 -27.61
N GLU A 66 21.64 -2.82 -27.83
CA GLU A 66 22.35 -3.27 -29.04
C GLU A 66 21.42 -3.45 -30.25
N ARG A 67 20.11 -3.64 -30.04
CA ARG A 67 19.13 -3.96 -31.09
C ARG A 67 18.18 -2.82 -31.45
N GLU A 68 17.90 -1.89 -30.53
CA GLU A 68 16.93 -0.82 -30.71
C GLU A 68 17.58 0.55 -30.90
N LYS A 69 16.88 1.46 -31.60
CA LYS A 69 17.21 2.89 -31.57
C LYS A 69 16.68 3.46 -30.26
N TYR A 70 17.58 3.65 -29.29
CA TYR A 70 17.22 4.21 -27.99
C TYR A 70 17.81 5.61 -27.83
N ASP A 71 17.21 6.38 -26.94
CA ASP A 71 17.80 7.59 -26.37
C ASP A 71 17.53 7.62 -24.85
N PHE A 72 18.00 8.66 -24.19
CA PHE A 72 17.88 8.78 -22.75
C PHE A 72 17.60 10.20 -22.30
N ASP A 73 16.73 10.32 -21.30
CA ASP A 73 16.38 11.58 -20.68
C ASP A 73 16.76 11.61 -19.20
N ILE A 74 17.08 12.80 -18.72
CA ILE A 74 17.22 13.08 -17.30
C ILE A 74 15.86 13.47 -16.74
N LEU A 75 15.27 12.63 -15.91
CA LEU A 75 13.98 12.89 -15.26
C LEU A 75 14.09 13.96 -14.17
N ALA A 76 15.18 13.93 -13.42
CA ALA A 76 15.48 14.89 -12.36
C ALA A 76 16.99 14.91 -12.06
N TYR A 77 17.56 16.08 -11.77
CA TYR A 77 18.99 16.26 -11.45
C TYR A 77 19.19 17.27 -10.31
N GLY A 78 20.43 17.36 -9.82
CA GLY A 78 20.77 18.21 -8.68
C GLY A 78 20.32 17.65 -7.33
N LEU A 79 20.05 16.33 -7.28
CA LEU A 79 19.48 15.66 -6.12
C LEU A 79 20.57 15.27 -5.12
N ASP A 80 20.23 15.27 -3.83
CA ASP A 80 20.95 14.46 -2.85
C ASP A 80 20.66 12.96 -3.06
N ASP A 81 21.42 12.08 -2.42
CA ASP A 81 21.30 10.64 -2.61
C ASP A 81 19.95 10.07 -2.13
N GLU A 82 19.36 10.63 -1.06
CA GLU A 82 18.07 10.17 -0.54
C GLU A 82 16.92 10.59 -1.46
N THR A 83 16.94 11.84 -1.92
CA THR A 83 15.96 12.36 -2.88
C THR A 83 16.04 11.61 -4.20
N ALA A 84 17.25 11.31 -4.70
CA ALA A 84 17.41 10.48 -5.89
C ALA A 84 16.76 9.10 -5.71
N LYS A 85 16.93 8.44 -4.54
CA LYS A 85 16.29 7.15 -4.22
C LYS A 85 14.77 7.23 -4.30
N LYS A 86 14.18 8.28 -3.72
CA LYS A 86 12.72 8.50 -3.72
C LYS A 86 12.17 8.70 -5.14
N VAL A 87 12.85 9.52 -5.94
CA VAL A 87 12.44 9.80 -7.33
C VAL A 87 12.57 8.55 -8.20
N GLU A 88 13.65 7.78 -8.08
CA GLU A 88 13.81 6.51 -8.82
C GLU A 88 12.70 5.52 -8.48
N ALA A 89 12.41 5.33 -7.19
CA ALA A 89 11.36 4.41 -6.75
C ALA A 89 9.99 4.82 -7.30
N ALA A 90 9.63 6.10 -7.18
CA ALA A 90 8.36 6.61 -7.68
C ALA A 90 8.23 6.47 -9.21
N ALA A 91 9.30 6.75 -9.96
CA ALA A 91 9.30 6.65 -11.42
C ALA A 91 9.16 5.20 -11.90
N ILE A 92 9.87 4.26 -11.27
CA ILE A 92 9.76 2.82 -11.57
C ILE A 92 8.33 2.32 -11.32
N ASP A 93 7.73 2.71 -10.19
CA ASP A 93 6.39 2.22 -9.86
C ASP A 93 5.26 2.89 -10.67
N LEU A 94 5.50 4.08 -11.22
CA LEU A 94 4.54 4.74 -12.11
C LEU A 94 4.53 4.11 -13.50
N ILE A 95 5.71 3.82 -14.07
CA ILE A 95 5.83 3.15 -15.37
C ILE A 95 5.46 1.66 -15.26
N GLY A 96 5.69 1.04 -14.11
CA GLY A 96 5.39 -0.36 -13.85
C GLY A 96 6.58 -1.25 -14.20
N ILE A 97 6.83 -2.26 -13.36
CA ILE A 97 8.01 -3.15 -13.48
C ILE A 97 7.89 -4.07 -14.68
N ASP A 98 6.68 -4.44 -15.08
CA ASP A 98 6.45 -5.29 -16.26
C ASP A 98 6.88 -4.58 -17.56
N ASN A 99 6.90 -3.24 -17.56
CA ASN A 99 7.36 -2.43 -18.68
C ASN A 99 8.86 -2.11 -18.62
N LEU A 100 9.55 -2.43 -17.52
CA LEU A 100 10.94 -2.07 -17.29
C LEU A 100 11.84 -3.31 -17.17
N LEU A 101 12.99 -3.28 -17.84
CA LEU A 101 13.96 -4.38 -17.81
C LEU A 101 14.79 -4.44 -16.52
N ASN A 102 14.44 -3.68 -15.48
CA ASN A 102 15.18 -3.62 -14.23
C ASN A 102 15.19 -5.00 -13.54
N LYS A 103 16.34 -5.70 -13.53
CA LYS A 103 16.52 -7.05 -12.94
C LYS A 103 16.14 -7.15 -11.45
N SER A 104 16.01 -6.04 -10.74
CA SER A 104 15.46 -5.99 -9.38
C SER A 104 14.87 -4.60 -9.08
N ARG A 105 13.79 -4.58 -8.30
CA ARG A 105 13.34 -3.40 -7.55
C ARG A 105 14.56 -2.87 -6.78
N GLY A 106 15.08 -1.70 -7.14
CA GLY A 106 16.24 -1.12 -6.45
C GLY A 106 16.02 -1.07 -4.93
N SER A 107 17.09 -0.99 -4.13
CA SER A 107 17.03 -1.07 -2.66
C SER A 107 16.11 -0.02 -1.98
N GLY A 108 15.64 1.00 -2.71
CA GLY A 108 14.66 1.98 -2.24
C GLY A 108 13.19 1.68 -2.57
N ALA A 109 12.90 0.71 -3.45
CA ALA A 109 11.54 0.44 -3.91
C ALA A 109 10.62 -0.12 -2.81
N THR A 110 11.18 -0.82 -1.82
CA THR A 110 10.42 -1.26 -0.62
C THR A 110 10.15 -0.14 0.37
N LYS A 111 10.96 0.94 0.39
CA LYS A 111 10.84 2.03 1.38
C LYS A 111 10.12 3.28 0.83
N TYR A 112 10.31 3.59 -0.45
CA TYR A 112 9.83 4.82 -1.09
C TYR A 112 8.98 4.56 -2.33
N GLY A 113 8.63 3.30 -2.59
CA GLY A 113 7.81 2.93 -3.73
C GLY A 113 6.34 3.33 -3.60
N ARG A 114 5.58 3.10 -4.66
CA ARG A 114 4.13 3.32 -4.72
C ARG A 114 3.44 2.45 -3.68
N VAL A 115 2.87 3.13 -2.69
CA VAL A 115 2.00 2.57 -1.67
C VAL A 115 0.58 3.11 -1.91
N ASN A 116 -0.44 2.26 -1.70
CA ASN A 116 -1.82 2.73 -1.73
C ASN A 116 -2.02 3.76 -0.60
N VAL A 117 -2.71 4.87 -0.86
CA VAL A 117 -2.93 5.93 0.13
C VAL A 117 -3.55 5.42 1.43
N ARG A 118 -4.46 4.43 1.36
CA ARG A 118 -5.06 3.82 2.55
C ARG A 118 -4.02 3.04 3.35
N THR A 119 -3.20 2.24 2.68
CA THR A 119 -2.09 1.52 3.32
C THR A 119 -1.10 2.47 3.98
N LEU A 120 -0.75 3.57 3.31
CA LEU A 120 0.16 4.58 3.84
C LEU A 120 -0.44 5.29 5.06
N LEU A 121 -1.65 5.83 4.95
CA LEU A 121 -2.33 6.51 6.06
C LEU A 121 -2.50 5.58 7.26
N ARG A 122 -2.73 4.28 7.03
CA ARG A 122 -2.74 3.27 8.10
C ARG A 122 -1.37 3.05 8.72
N SER A 123 -0.29 2.98 7.95
CA SER A 123 1.05 2.89 8.57
C SER A 123 1.41 4.12 9.41
N ILE A 124 0.87 5.29 9.08
CA ILE A 124 1.13 6.56 9.76
C ILE A 124 0.27 6.71 11.02
N ALA A 125 -1.02 6.34 10.98
CA ALA A 125 -1.90 6.39 12.13
C ALA A 125 -1.64 5.16 13.03
N SER A 126 -0.83 5.27 14.08
CA SER A 126 -0.44 4.12 14.92
C SER A 126 -0.71 4.33 16.40
N GLU A 127 -1.59 5.26 16.75
CA GLU A 127 -1.96 5.49 18.15
C GLU A 127 -2.90 4.40 18.66
N ASP A 128 -2.62 3.92 19.87
CA ASP A 128 -3.51 3.04 20.61
C ASP A 128 -4.72 3.83 21.10
N ILE A 129 -5.90 3.23 21.00
CA ILE A 129 -7.11 3.74 21.64
C ILE A 129 -6.96 3.48 23.13
N THR A 130 -6.85 4.54 23.92
CA THR A 130 -6.69 4.47 25.37
C THR A 130 -8.02 4.52 26.12
N GLU A 131 -9.04 5.13 25.49
CA GLU A 131 -10.36 5.33 26.08
C GLU A 131 -11.47 5.14 25.03
N VAL A 132 -12.58 4.51 25.44
CA VAL A 132 -13.73 4.22 24.59
C VAL A 132 -15.01 4.69 25.28
N HIS A 133 -15.71 5.66 24.67
CA HIS A 133 -16.96 6.21 25.18
C HIS A 133 -18.23 5.61 24.56
N HIS A 134 -18.09 4.83 23.49
CA HIS A 134 -19.20 4.18 22.79
C HIS A 134 -19.18 2.67 23.06
N ASN A 135 -20.34 2.02 23.05
CA ASN A 135 -20.40 0.56 23.11
C ASN A 135 -19.98 -0.04 21.76
N LEU A 136 -18.77 -0.62 21.73
CA LEU A 136 -18.16 -1.22 20.55
C LEU A 136 -18.14 -2.74 20.63
N ILE A 137 -18.42 -3.38 19.50
CA ILE A 137 -17.98 -4.76 19.24
C ILE A 137 -16.79 -4.70 18.28
N VAL A 138 -15.66 -5.26 18.71
CA VAL A 138 -14.43 -5.38 17.91
C VAL A 138 -14.35 -6.77 17.32
N VAL A 139 -14.25 -6.86 16.00
CA VAL A 139 -14.22 -8.14 15.27
C VAL A 139 -13.03 -8.24 14.34
N SER A 140 -12.29 -9.35 14.42
CA SER A 140 -11.14 -9.60 13.56
C SER A 140 -11.60 -10.04 12.16
N ILE A 141 -11.20 -9.31 11.13
CA ILE A 141 -11.52 -9.61 9.72
C ILE A 141 -10.26 -9.96 8.90
N LYS A 142 -9.23 -10.46 9.58
CA LYS A 142 -7.90 -10.75 9.00
C LYS A 142 -7.98 -11.59 7.73
N GLN A 143 -8.75 -12.68 7.72
CA GLN A 143 -8.87 -13.56 6.54
C GLN A 143 -9.48 -12.84 5.32
N THR A 144 -10.52 -12.04 5.52
CA THR A 144 -11.11 -11.23 4.44
C THR A 144 -10.12 -10.19 3.94
N TYR A 145 -9.39 -9.56 4.85
CA TYR A 145 -8.36 -8.59 4.49
C TYR A 145 -7.20 -9.22 3.71
N GLU A 146 -6.74 -10.41 4.08
CA GLU A 146 -5.70 -11.15 3.35
C GLU A 146 -6.15 -11.50 1.92
N GLN A 147 -7.43 -11.81 1.72
CA GLN A 147 -7.97 -12.20 0.42
C GLN A 147 -8.32 -11.01 -0.50
N TYR A 148 -8.94 -9.97 0.06
CA TYR A 148 -9.54 -8.87 -0.72
C TYR A 148 -8.89 -7.50 -0.48
N GLY A 149 -7.96 -7.41 0.47
CA GLY A 149 -7.28 -6.17 0.82
C GLY A 149 -8.24 -5.07 1.28
N ASP A 150 -8.17 -3.93 0.59
CA ASP A 150 -8.91 -2.69 0.92
C ASP A 150 -10.24 -2.54 0.18
N ASP A 151 -10.77 -3.64 -0.37
CA ASP A 151 -12.08 -3.63 -0.98
C ASP A 151 -13.16 -3.25 0.05
N ILE A 152 -13.82 -2.12 -0.17
CA ILE A 152 -14.77 -1.54 0.80
C ILE A 152 -15.94 -2.49 1.03
N GLN A 153 -16.39 -3.18 -0.01
CA GLN A 153 -17.52 -4.09 0.09
C GLN A 153 -17.16 -5.34 0.87
N ALA A 154 -15.97 -5.90 0.66
CA ALA A 154 -15.44 -7.02 1.42
C ALA A 154 -15.27 -6.67 2.92
N LEU A 155 -14.73 -5.48 3.23
CA LEU A 155 -14.57 -5.01 4.61
C LEU A 155 -15.93 -4.79 5.29
N HIS A 156 -16.88 -4.19 4.57
CA HIS A 156 -18.25 -4.00 5.04
C HIS A 156 -18.91 -5.34 5.36
N GLU A 157 -18.95 -6.24 4.38
CA GLU A 157 -19.54 -7.58 4.53
C GLU A 157 -18.89 -8.38 5.66
N SER A 158 -17.55 -8.32 5.78
CA SER A 158 -16.85 -9.05 6.82
C SER A 158 -17.12 -8.51 8.22
N THR A 159 -17.09 -7.18 8.38
CA THR A 159 -17.40 -6.52 9.66
C THR A 159 -18.83 -6.82 10.10
N ARG A 160 -19.75 -6.81 9.14
CA ARG A 160 -21.18 -6.99 9.34
C ARG A 160 -21.60 -8.34 9.92
N GLY A 161 -20.94 -9.43 9.54
CA GLY A 161 -21.44 -10.73 9.96
C GLY A 161 -20.67 -11.95 9.48
N VAL A 162 -20.50 -12.87 10.43
CA VAL A 162 -21.17 -14.19 10.54
C VAL A 162 -20.57 -14.75 11.83
N TRP A 163 -21.03 -14.16 12.93
CA TRP A 163 -20.32 -14.16 14.21
C TRP A 163 -20.95 -15.18 15.17
N TRP A 164 -20.09 -15.88 15.90
CA TRP A 164 -20.48 -16.81 16.95
C TRP A 164 -20.25 -16.18 18.34
N GLY A 165 -21.09 -16.52 19.31
CA GLY A 165 -20.85 -16.20 20.72
C GLY A 165 -21.13 -14.73 21.11
N ILE A 166 -21.84 -13.97 20.27
CA ILE A 166 -22.39 -12.67 20.65
C ILE A 166 -23.75 -12.91 21.31
N SER A 167 -23.88 -12.56 22.59
CA SER A 167 -25.17 -12.66 23.30
C SER A 167 -26.13 -11.55 22.87
N SER A 168 -27.44 -11.81 22.95
CA SER A 168 -28.48 -10.83 22.62
C SER A 168 -28.30 -9.51 23.38
N GLU A 169 -28.01 -9.59 24.69
CA GLU A 169 -27.77 -8.41 25.52
C GLU A 169 -26.61 -7.53 25.00
N LYS A 170 -25.50 -8.15 24.57
CA LYS A 170 -24.35 -7.39 24.04
C LYS A 170 -24.63 -6.84 22.66
N ALA A 171 -25.38 -7.60 21.86
CA ALA A 171 -25.82 -7.17 20.54
C ALA A 171 -26.72 -5.92 20.65
N ASP A 172 -27.71 -5.95 21.54
CA ASP A 172 -28.68 -4.87 21.73
C ASP A 172 -28.05 -3.56 22.23
N GLN A 173 -26.94 -3.64 22.95
CA GLN A 173 -26.24 -2.46 23.48
C GLN A 173 -25.15 -1.91 22.55
N ALA A 174 -24.79 -2.64 21.49
CA ALA A 174 -23.74 -2.23 20.58
C ALA A 174 -24.18 -1.05 19.71
N GLU A 175 -23.48 0.08 19.83
CA GLU A 175 -23.68 1.24 18.97
C GLU A 175 -22.90 1.09 17.66
N TYR A 176 -21.69 0.55 17.76
CA TYR A 176 -20.82 0.36 16.62
C TYR A 176 -20.15 -1.02 16.61
N VAL A 177 -19.86 -1.51 15.41
CA VAL A 177 -18.97 -2.65 15.18
C VAL A 177 -17.76 -2.16 14.41
N VAL A 178 -16.57 -2.51 14.90
CA VAL A 178 -15.30 -2.15 14.27
C VAL A 178 -14.58 -3.41 13.77
N GLY A 179 -14.29 -3.42 12.47
CA GLY A 179 -13.50 -4.44 11.82
C GLY A 179 -12.02 -4.14 12.01
N VAL A 180 -11.27 -5.12 12.51
CA VAL A 180 -9.84 -4.98 12.80
C VAL A 180 -8.99 -6.03 12.10
N VAL A 181 -7.76 -5.65 11.77
CA VAL A 181 -6.71 -6.53 11.24
C VAL A 181 -5.49 -6.36 12.14
N GLU A 182 -5.11 -7.41 12.84
CA GLU A 182 -3.96 -7.41 13.77
C GLU A 182 -4.02 -6.27 14.81
N GLY A 183 -5.23 -6.01 15.31
CA GLY A 183 -5.51 -4.96 16.28
C GLY A 183 -5.65 -3.56 15.69
N ARG A 184 -5.52 -3.37 14.37
CA ARG A 184 -5.74 -2.09 13.72
C ARG A 184 -7.16 -1.98 13.19
N VAL A 185 -7.87 -0.90 13.49
CA VAL A 185 -9.21 -0.64 12.95
C VAL A 185 -9.12 -0.27 11.47
N VAL A 186 -9.82 -1.04 10.63
CA VAL A 186 -9.87 -0.83 9.17
C VAL A 186 -11.27 -0.53 8.65
N TYR A 187 -12.31 -0.73 9.47
CA TYR A 187 -13.69 -0.43 9.11
C TYR A 187 -14.54 -0.16 10.36
N VAL A 188 -15.52 0.74 10.26
CA VAL A 188 -16.39 1.15 11.38
C VAL A 188 -17.83 1.27 10.89
N MET A 189 -18.74 0.59 11.58
CA MET A 189 -20.16 0.53 11.21
C MET A 189 -21.05 0.91 12.39
N THR A 190 -22.11 1.66 12.12
CA THR A 190 -23.22 1.84 13.06
C THR A 190 -24.20 0.68 12.94
N VAL A 191 -24.62 0.15 14.07
CA VAL A 191 -25.60 -0.94 14.16
C VAL A 191 -27.01 -0.39 14.06
N ALA A 192 -27.87 -1.02 13.25
CA ALA A 192 -29.30 -0.73 13.20
C ALA A 192 -30.14 -1.87 13.81
N ALA A 193 -29.83 -3.12 13.49
CA ALA A 193 -30.48 -4.30 14.07
C ALA A 193 -29.64 -5.57 13.91
N TRP A 194 -29.78 -6.52 14.82
CA TRP A 194 -29.16 -7.85 14.73
C TRP A 194 -30.15 -8.89 14.22
N LEU A 195 -29.65 -9.82 13.42
CA LEU A 195 -30.41 -10.85 12.72
C LEU A 195 -29.68 -12.20 12.79
N PRO A 196 -30.39 -13.33 12.65
CA PRO A 196 -29.75 -14.61 12.37
C PRO A 196 -28.89 -14.53 11.10
N ALA A 197 -27.73 -15.20 11.09
CA ALA A 197 -26.85 -15.23 9.93
C ALA A 197 -27.57 -15.80 8.70
N GLY A 198 -27.35 -15.18 7.53
CA GLY A 198 -28.02 -15.55 6.29
C GLY A 198 -29.40 -14.91 6.10
N SER A 199 -29.77 -13.94 6.94
CA SER A 199 -30.99 -13.14 6.75
C SER A 199 -30.84 -12.09 5.64
N THR A 200 -29.61 -11.88 5.16
CA THR A 200 -29.25 -10.85 4.19
C THR A 200 -28.21 -11.37 3.20
N GLU A 201 -28.15 -10.75 2.02
CA GLU A 201 -27.27 -11.17 0.94
C GLU A 201 -25.83 -10.66 1.14
N TYR A 202 -24.86 -11.49 0.72
CA TYR A 202 -23.44 -11.15 0.63
C TYR A 202 -23.05 -11.32 -0.85
N PHE A 203 -22.30 -10.35 -1.38
CA PHE A 203 -21.95 -10.34 -2.80
C PHE A 203 -20.49 -10.70 -3.05
N VAL A 204 -19.62 -10.42 -2.08
CA VAL A 204 -18.18 -10.70 -2.18
C VAL A 204 -17.84 -11.98 -1.43
N ARG A 205 -18.49 -12.22 -0.30
CA ARG A 205 -18.35 -13.45 0.48
C ARG A 205 -19.42 -14.44 0.03
N GLY A 206 -19.04 -15.72 -0.11
CA GLY A 206 -19.96 -16.80 -0.53
C GLY A 206 -21.10 -17.06 0.46
N ASP A 207 -21.80 -18.19 0.31
CA ASP A 207 -22.94 -18.53 1.18
C ASP A 207 -22.50 -18.62 2.65
N ASN A 208 -23.03 -17.70 3.47
CA ASN A 208 -22.69 -17.56 4.88
C ASN A 208 -23.85 -18.00 5.81
N THR A 209 -24.81 -18.79 5.32
CA THR A 209 -25.86 -19.37 6.18
C THR A 209 -25.25 -20.40 7.12
N VAL A 210 -24.97 -19.98 8.36
CA VAL A 210 -24.45 -20.86 9.41
C VAL A 210 -25.37 -20.76 10.62
N GLU A 211 -26.03 -21.87 10.94
CA GLU A 211 -26.98 -21.96 12.06
C GLU A 211 -26.32 -21.57 13.38
N GLY A 212 -27.05 -20.80 14.21
CA GLY A 212 -26.57 -20.33 15.52
C GLY A 212 -25.64 -19.12 15.47
N ARG A 213 -25.28 -18.61 14.29
CA ARG A 213 -24.55 -17.34 14.13
C ARG A 213 -25.49 -16.18 13.91
N ILE A 214 -25.00 -14.99 14.24
CA ILE A 214 -25.71 -13.74 14.00
C ILE A 214 -24.93 -12.82 13.07
N GLU A 215 -25.66 -11.92 12.45
CA GLU A 215 -25.17 -10.80 11.66
C GLU A 215 -25.93 -9.54 12.08
N PHE A 216 -25.49 -8.37 11.61
CA PHE A 216 -26.28 -7.16 11.77
C PHE A 216 -26.56 -6.48 10.43
N VAL A 217 -27.56 -5.62 10.44
CA VAL A 217 -27.76 -4.60 9.42
C VAL A 217 -27.36 -3.26 10.01
N GLY A 218 -26.69 -2.46 9.19
CA GLY A 218 -26.07 -1.22 9.62
C GLY A 218 -25.58 -0.44 8.42
N ARG A 219 -24.86 0.64 8.71
CA ARG A 219 -24.21 1.47 7.69
C ARG A 219 -22.81 1.81 8.15
N THR A 220 -21.96 2.22 7.20
CA THR A 220 -20.71 2.91 7.54
C THR A 220 -20.99 4.03 8.53
N ALA A 221 -20.20 4.12 9.60
CA ALA A 221 -20.37 5.16 10.59
C ALA A 221 -20.12 6.57 9.99
N SER A 222 -20.60 7.62 10.64
CA SER A 222 -20.32 9.00 10.23
C SER A 222 -18.82 9.31 10.27
N GLU A 223 -18.39 10.34 9.54
CA GLU A 223 -16.98 10.77 9.49
C GLU A 223 -16.43 11.05 10.90
N ASP A 224 -17.17 11.79 11.73
CA ASP A 224 -16.77 12.08 13.12
C ASP A 224 -16.45 10.81 13.94
N ILE A 225 -17.22 9.73 13.72
CA ILE A 225 -16.99 8.46 14.42
C ILE A 225 -15.82 7.71 13.78
N GLN A 226 -15.69 7.74 12.46
CA GLN A 226 -14.54 7.14 11.79
C GLN A 226 -13.22 7.78 12.23
N ASP A 227 -13.18 9.10 12.42
CA ASP A 227 -11.97 9.82 12.87
C ASP A 227 -11.52 9.44 14.29
N LEU A 228 -12.44 8.95 15.13
CA LEU A 228 -12.14 8.44 16.46
C LEU A 228 -11.47 7.06 16.43
N TYR A 229 -11.76 6.24 15.42
CA TYR A 229 -11.44 4.81 15.46
C TYR A 229 -10.55 4.35 14.30
N LEU A 230 -10.82 4.80 13.07
CA LEU A 230 -10.19 4.29 11.86
C LEU A 230 -8.68 4.52 11.88
N GLY A 231 -7.92 3.48 11.56
CA GLY A 231 -6.46 3.50 11.59
C GLY A 231 -5.85 3.31 12.99
N ARG A 232 -6.57 3.64 14.07
CA ARG A 232 -6.07 3.46 15.44
C ARG A 232 -6.01 1.99 15.84
N ARG A 233 -5.28 1.70 16.91
CA ARG A 233 -5.09 0.35 17.43
C ARG A 233 -6.00 0.07 18.61
N ILE A 234 -6.69 -1.05 18.57
CA ILE A 234 -7.53 -1.56 19.65
C ILE A 234 -7.29 -3.05 19.80
N ARG A 235 -7.23 -3.54 21.04
CA ARG A 235 -6.99 -4.96 21.30
C ARG A 235 -8.11 -5.80 20.69
N ALA A 236 -7.70 -6.84 19.98
CA ALA A 236 -8.57 -7.77 19.29
C ALA A 236 -8.20 -9.21 19.63
N GLY A 237 -9.18 -10.11 19.59
CA GLY A 237 -8.98 -11.55 19.74
C GLY A 237 -9.52 -12.31 18.54
N GLU A 238 -9.43 -13.65 18.59
CA GLU A 238 -10.06 -14.53 17.59
C GLU A 238 -11.59 -14.47 17.66
N SER A 239 -12.14 -14.21 18.86
CA SER A 239 -13.57 -14.00 19.10
C SER A 239 -13.89 -12.51 19.25
N PRO A 240 -15.14 -12.09 18.97
CA PRO A 240 -15.58 -10.71 19.19
C PRO A 240 -15.26 -10.21 20.60
N MET A 241 -14.66 -9.03 20.68
CA MET A 241 -14.39 -8.32 21.93
C MET A 241 -15.36 -7.15 22.11
N TYR A 242 -15.56 -6.74 23.35
CA TYR A 242 -16.59 -5.77 23.72
C TYR A 242 -15.93 -4.65 24.55
N TYR A 243 -16.21 -3.39 24.19
CA TYR A 243 -15.64 -2.20 24.84
C TYR A 243 -16.69 -1.12 25.00
N GLY A 244 -16.48 -0.22 25.96
CA GLY A 244 -17.39 0.89 26.22
C GLY A 244 -18.09 0.81 27.58
N PRO A 245 -18.91 1.84 27.90
CA PRO A 245 -19.50 2.01 29.22
C PRO A 245 -20.36 0.83 29.70
N PHE A 246 -21.09 0.18 28.79
CA PHE A 246 -21.93 -0.96 29.16
C PHE A 246 -21.12 -2.21 29.55
N HIS A 247 -19.86 -2.31 29.10
CA HIS A 247 -19.01 -3.47 29.33
C HIS A 247 -17.99 -3.26 30.46
N ASP A 248 -18.05 -2.14 31.18
CA ASP A 248 -17.04 -1.70 32.16
C ASP A 248 -15.60 -1.73 31.59
N LYS A 249 -15.47 -1.48 30.28
CA LYS A 249 -14.21 -1.51 29.52
C LYS A 249 -14.00 -0.21 28.77
N VAL A 250 -13.95 0.87 29.55
CA VAL A 250 -13.80 2.24 29.08
C VAL A 250 -12.32 2.58 28.86
N PHE A 251 -11.45 2.19 29.79
CA PHE A 251 -10.00 2.39 29.67
C PHE A 251 -9.31 1.13 29.20
N LEU A 252 -8.44 1.26 28.19
CA LEU A 252 -7.76 0.13 27.55
C LEU A 252 -6.28 0.02 27.94
N VAL A 253 -5.86 0.85 28.89
CA VAL A 253 -4.48 0.95 29.36
C VAL A 253 -4.23 -0.12 30.42
N ASP A 254 -3.83 -1.32 29.99
CA ASP A 254 -3.13 -2.28 30.85
C ASP A 254 -1.66 -2.36 30.40
N SER A 255 -0.77 -2.27 31.38
CA SER A 255 0.68 -2.02 31.29
C SER A 255 1.54 -3.12 30.64
N GLU A 256 0.98 -4.01 29.83
CA GLU A 256 1.71 -5.17 29.29
C GLU A 256 1.54 -5.43 27.78
N TRP A 257 0.95 -4.49 27.03
CA TRP A 257 0.92 -4.60 25.58
C TRP A 257 1.98 -3.70 24.94
N ARG A 258 3.16 -4.26 24.67
CA ARG A 258 4.01 -3.83 23.56
C ARG A 258 3.97 -4.96 22.54
N ALA A 259 3.29 -4.76 21.42
CA ALA A 259 3.57 -5.62 20.27
C ALA A 259 5.05 -5.43 19.93
N GLU A 260 5.82 -6.50 20.02
CA GLU A 260 7.21 -6.51 19.58
C GLU A 260 7.27 -5.98 18.12
N GLU A 261 8.20 -5.05 17.92
CA GLU A 261 8.44 -4.28 16.69
C GLU A 261 8.76 -5.15 15.47
#